data_AF-A0A9P7GN73-F1
#
_entry.id   AF-A0A9P7GN73-F1
#
_cell.length_a   1.000
_cell.length_b   1.000
_cell.length_c   1.000
_cell.angle_alpha   90.00
_cell.angle_beta   90.00
_cell.angle_gamma   90.00
#
_symmetry.space_group_name_H-M   'P 1'
#
loop_
_entity.id
_entity.type
_entity.pdbx_description
1 polymer ?
#
loop_
_entity_poly.entity_id
_entity_poly.type
_entity_poly.pdbx_seq_one_letter_code
_entity_poly.pdbx_strand_id
1 'polypeptide(L)'
;MSTSPQSGAQRVIYVNLDQEPEVTEEGFAIALGYLYSAVSLNLISPQNARAVLAAGCLLGGMDDLCRYSYEACRQSISVDTIGAWVEFIDSIPSQADGSTTHDLSHSQTSIFGLYAQRLKDDVLHFLVVTLPEILEVQHASSEKSHGRDVLLQIYSRVPFDMFKTAVESPSFRVDPTGSDQARFKFAKEAIDLRKRGIARGSGAEETVVLAFGGGNGVGNSVHITRKLRKRTLWKVNA
;
A
#
# COMPACT_ATOMS: atom_id res chain seq x y z
N MET A 1 29.26 -29.73 -51.94
CA MET A 1 29.43 -28.53 -51.11
C MET A 1 28.05 -28.15 -50.59
N SER A 2 27.83 -28.24 -49.28
CA SER A 2 26.54 -27.92 -48.64
C SER A 2 26.78 -26.77 -47.67
N THR A 3 26.27 -25.60 -47.98
CA THR A 3 26.32 -24.42 -47.10
C THR A 3 25.06 -24.40 -46.25
N SER A 4 25.07 -25.14 -45.15
CA SER A 4 24.08 -24.96 -44.09
C SER A 4 24.34 -23.59 -43.45
N PRO A 5 23.35 -22.70 -43.32
CA PRO A 5 23.53 -21.48 -42.56
C PRO A 5 23.71 -21.91 -41.10
N GLN A 6 24.91 -21.69 -40.55
CA GLN A 6 25.06 -21.58 -39.12
C GLN A 6 24.32 -20.31 -38.73
N SER A 7 23.02 -20.45 -38.43
CA SER A 7 22.29 -19.48 -37.64
C SER A 7 23.05 -19.38 -36.33
N GLY A 8 23.97 -18.41 -36.23
CA GLY A 8 24.68 -18.12 -35.01
C GLY A 8 23.64 -18.00 -33.91
N ALA A 9 23.67 -18.92 -32.95
CA ALA A 9 22.67 -19.04 -31.92
C ALA A 9 22.60 -17.72 -31.15
N GLN A 10 21.69 -16.83 -31.54
CA GLN A 10 21.28 -15.71 -30.72
C GLN A 10 20.80 -16.32 -29.42
N ARG A 11 21.57 -16.14 -28.36
CA ARG A 11 21.15 -16.51 -27.01
C ARG A 11 20.03 -15.56 -26.63
N VAL A 12 18.80 -15.94 -26.97
CA VAL A 12 17.60 -15.20 -26.58
C VAL A 12 17.37 -15.47 -25.10
N ILE A 13 17.51 -14.43 -24.29
CA ILE A 13 17.14 -14.48 -22.87
C ILE A 13 15.65 -14.19 -22.79
N TYR A 14 14.87 -15.20 -22.40
CA TYR A 14 13.45 -15.04 -22.15
C TYR A 14 13.23 -14.65 -20.68
N VAL A 15 12.59 -13.51 -20.45
CA VAL A 15 12.17 -13.06 -19.12
C VAL A 15 10.65 -13.15 -19.09
N ASN A 16 10.10 -13.96 -18.18
CA ASN A 16 8.66 -14.13 -18.06
C ASN A 16 8.04 -12.98 -17.28
N LEU A 17 7.51 -11.99 -17.98
CA LEU A 17 6.84 -10.82 -17.39
C LEU A 17 5.37 -11.10 -17.02
N ASP A 18 4.77 -12.19 -17.52
CA ASP A 18 3.35 -12.51 -17.27
C ASP A 18 3.05 -12.82 -15.80
N GLN A 19 4.08 -13.20 -15.04
CA GLN A 19 3.98 -13.47 -13.61
C GLN A 19 3.99 -12.19 -12.76
N GLU A 20 4.39 -11.06 -13.35
CA GLU A 20 4.73 -9.83 -12.63
C GLU A 20 4.14 -8.60 -13.34
N PRO A 21 2.84 -8.29 -13.12
CA PRO A 21 2.12 -7.25 -13.86
C PRO A 21 2.69 -5.84 -13.64
N GLU A 22 3.46 -5.66 -12.58
CA GLU A 22 4.09 -4.38 -12.24
C GLU A 22 5.32 -4.08 -13.12
N VAL A 23 5.92 -5.08 -13.76
CA VAL A 23 7.06 -4.89 -14.67
C VAL A 23 6.55 -4.64 -16.08
N THR A 24 6.39 -3.36 -16.43
CA THR A 24 6.02 -2.98 -17.81
C THR A 24 7.21 -3.06 -18.75
N GLU A 25 6.94 -3.23 -20.05
CA GLU A 25 7.97 -3.21 -21.10
C GLU A 25 8.77 -1.90 -21.08
N GLU A 26 8.10 -0.76 -20.85
CA GLU A 26 8.75 0.55 -20.71
C GLU A 26 9.69 0.58 -19.51
N GLY A 27 9.23 0.15 -18.33
CA GLY A 27 10.04 0.12 -17.12
C GLY A 27 11.27 -0.78 -17.27
N PHE A 28 11.08 -1.93 -17.93
CA PHE A 28 12.16 -2.87 -18.22
C PHE A 28 13.16 -2.31 -19.24
N ALA A 29 12.70 -1.63 -20.30
CA ALA A 29 13.56 -0.98 -21.28
C ALA A 29 14.40 0.14 -20.66
N ILE A 30 13.83 0.96 -19.78
CA ILE A 30 14.57 2.01 -19.05
C ILE A 30 15.62 1.38 -18.13
N ALA A 31 15.27 0.30 -17.42
CA ALA A 31 16.19 -0.41 -16.54
C ALA A 31 17.36 -1.06 -17.30
N LEU A 32 17.10 -1.66 -18.46
CA LEU A 32 18.17 -2.15 -19.35
C LEU A 32 19.00 -1.01 -19.93
N GLY A 33 18.36 0.08 -20.36
CA GLY A 33 19.06 1.28 -20.85
C GLY A 33 20.01 1.86 -19.81
N TYR A 34 19.62 1.83 -18.52
CA TYR A 34 20.46 2.30 -17.42
C TYR A 34 21.78 1.53 -17.30
N LEU A 35 21.79 0.22 -17.60
CA LEU A 35 23.02 -0.59 -17.60
C LEU A 35 24.06 -0.11 -18.63
N TYR A 36 23.60 0.55 -19.70
CA TYR A 36 24.47 1.11 -20.72
C TYR A 36 24.74 2.60 -20.53
N SER A 37 23.81 3.34 -19.92
CA SER A 37 23.95 4.78 -19.67
C SER A 37 23.00 5.32 -18.60
N ALA A 38 23.54 6.13 -17.69
CA ALA A 38 22.79 6.86 -16.67
C ALA A 38 21.80 7.91 -17.24
N VAL A 39 21.88 8.24 -18.53
CA VAL A 39 20.92 9.15 -19.20
C VAL A 39 19.48 8.63 -19.10
N SER A 40 19.30 7.32 -18.97
CA SER A 40 18.01 6.66 -18.81
C SER A 40 17.25 7.13 -17.54
N LEU A 41 17.95 7.71 -16.55
CA LEU A 41 17.30 8.31 -15.38
C LEU A 41 16.37 9.47 -15.74
N ASN A 42 16.64 10.20 -16.82
CA ASN A 42 15.80 11.31 -17.27
C ASN A 42 14.46 10.86 -17.86
N LEU A 43 14.30 9.56 -18.14
CA LEU A 43 13.06 8.98 -18.66
C LEU A 43 12.10 8.57 -17.53
N ILE A 44 12.55 8.66 -16.28
CA ILE A 44 11.75 8.26 -15.12
C ILE A 44 10.75 9.38 -14.80
N SER A 45 9.49 9.01 -14.82
CA SER A 45 8.33 9.84 -14.51
C SER A 45 7.53 9.22 -13.37
N PRO A 46 6.71 9.98 -12.64
CA PRO A 46 5.84 9.44 -11.57
C PRO A 46 4.95 8.27 -12.01
N GLN A 47 4.57 8.24 -13.30
CA GLN A 47 3.70 7.21 -13.86
C GLN A 47 4.43 5.89 -14.10
N ASN A 48 5.68 5.94 -14.58
CA ASN A 48 6.49 4.76 -14.90
C ASN A 48 7.44 4.34 -13.76
N ALA A 49 7.66 5.19 -12.75
CA ALA A 49 8.60 4.96 -11.65
C ALA A 49 8.40 3.63 -10.93
N ARG A 50 7.13 3.19 -10.76
CA ARG A 50 6.81 1.88 -10.15
C ARG A 50 7.35 0.73 -11.00
N ALA A 51 7.12 0.78 -12.31
CA ALA A 51 7.58 -0.27 -13.21
C ALA A 51 9.10 -0.29 -13.35
N VAL A 52 9.75 0.88 -13.37
CA VAL A 52 11.21 0.98 -13.38
C VAL A 52 11.81 0.43 -12.08
N LEU A 53 11.19 0.72 -10.92
CA LEU A 53 11.62 0.18 -9.63
C LEU A 53 11.50 -1.35 -9.59
N ALA A 54 10.37 -1.90 -10.04
CA ALA A 54 10.17 -3.35 -10.13
C ALA A 54 11.20 -4.00 -11.07
N ALA A 55 11.40 -3.44 -12.26
CA ALA A 55 12.39 -3.92 -13.22
C ALA A 55 13.82 -3.84 -12.67
N GLY A 56 14.18 -2.76 -11.97
CA GLY A 56 15.50 -2.58 -11.37
C GLY A 56 15.79 -3.57 -10.26
N CYS A 57 14.78 -3.93 -9.46
CA CYS A 57 14.90 -4.99 -8.48
C CYS A 57 14.97 -6.38 -9.13
N LEU A 58 14.20 -6.63 -10.20
CA LEU A 58 14.22 -7.89 -10.95
C LEU A 58 15.59 -8.17 -11.59
N LEU A 59 16.25 -7.14 -12.12
CA LEU A 59 17.57 -7.24 -12.76
C LEU A 59 18.74 -7.37 -11.78
N GLY A 60 18.48 -7.59 -10.49
CA GLY A 60 19.52 -7.85 -9.49
C GLY A 60 19.83 -6.66 -8.56
N GLY A 61 18.99 -5.62 -8.56
CA GLY A 61 19.11 -4.51 -7.61
C GLY A 61 20.13 -3.45 -8.04
N MET A 62 19.73 -2.58 -8.98
CA MET A 62 20.52 -1.42 -9.38
C MET A 62 20.31 -0.27 -8.39
N ASP A 63 21.14 -0.18 -7.35
CA ASP A 63 20.92 0.69 -6.20
C ASP A 63 20.54 2.14 -6.53
N ASP A 64 21.27 2.77 -7.46
CA ASP A 64 21.02 4.17 -7.83
C ASP A 64 19.73 4.34 -8.63
N LEU A 65 19.43 3.42 -9.57
CA LEU A 65 18.18 3.43 -10.33
C LEU A 65 16.98 3.19 -9.41
N CYS A 66 17.08 2.19 -8.53
CA CYS A 66 16.03 1.85 -7.59
C CYS A 66 15.79 2.98 -6.61
N ARG A 67 16.86 3.63 -6.10
CA ARG A 67 16.73 4.79 -5.21
C ARG A 67 16.04 5.96 -5.90
N TYR A 68 16.46 6.30 -7.12
CA TYR A 68 15.86 7.40 -7.87
C TYR A 68 14.40 7.13 -8.23
N SER A 69 14.10 5.91 -8.68
CA SER A 69 12.72 5.48 -8.99
C SER A 69 11.84 5.48 -7.74
N TYR A 70 12.37 5.05 -6.60
CA TYR A 70 11.69 5.12 -5.32
C TYR A 70 11.41 6.57 -4.88
N GLU A 71 12.34 7.49 -5.07
CA GLU A 71 12.12 8.91 -4.79
C GLU A 71 11.01 9.50 -5.67
N ALA A 72 10.99 9.15 -6.96
CA ALA A 72 9.91 9.55 -7.88
C ALA A 72 8.55 8.95 -7.46
N CYS A 73 8.53 7.68 -7.02
CA CYS A 73 7.34 7.06 -6.43
C CYS A 73 6.85 7.84 -5.21
N ARG A 74 7.75 8.16 -4.27
CA ARG A 74 7.40 8.89 -3.03
C ARG A 74 6.85 10.29 -3.33
N GLN A 75 7.42 11.00 -4.29
CA GLN A 75 6.94 12.33 -4.72
C GLN A 75 5.56 12.28 -5.39
N SER A 76 5.19 11.13 -5.97
CA SER A 76 3.89 10.95 -6.61
C SER A 76 2.73 10.68 -5.64
N ILE A 77 3.02 10.45 -4.35
CA ILE A 77 2.00 10.21 -3.33
C ILE A 77 1.29 11.53 -3.02
N SER A 78 0.02 11.62 -3.40
CA SER A 78 -0.81 12.82 -3.28
C SER A 78 -2.27 12.43 -3.02
N VAL A 79 -3.12 13.42 -2.72
CA VAL A 79 -4.56 13.18 -2.45
C VAL A 79 -5.26 12.52 -3.64
N ASP A 80 -4.86 12.83 -4.87
CA ASP A 80 -5.47 12.30 -6.10
C ASP A 80 -5.01 10.87 -6.42
N THR A 81 -3.76 10.54 -6.10
CA THR A 81 -3.12 9.27 -6.44
C THR A 81 -3.19 8.23 -5.33
N ILE A 82 -3.54 8.63 -4.10
CA ILE A 82 -3.56 7.75 -2.91
C ILE A 82 -4.43 6.50 -3.10
N GLY A 83 -5.54 6.61 -3.84
CA GLY A 83 -6.41 5.47 -4.13
C GLY A 83 -5.67 4.36 -4.87
N ALA A 84 -4.93 4.71 -5.93
CA ALA A 84 -4.15 3.76 -6.70
C ALA A 84 -2.98 3.17 -5.89
N TRP A 85 -2.35 3.98 -5.03
CA TRP A 85 -1.29 3.52 -4.12
C TRP A 85 -1.79 2.52 -3.09
N VAL A 86 -3.00 2.72 -2.57
CA VAL A 86 -3.64 1.84 -1.61
C VAL A 86 -4.03 0.50 -2.25
N GLU A 87 -4.62 0.52 -3.46
CA GLU A 87 -4.92 -0.70 -4.23
C GLU A 87 -3.65 -1.48 -4.56
N PHE A 88 -2.58 -0.78 -4.93
CA PHE A 88 -1.27 -1.39 -5.18
C PHE A 88 -0.72 -2.10 -3.93
N ILE A 89 -0.72 -1.45 -2.76
CA ILE A 89 -0.22 -2.07 -1.53
C ILE A 89 -1.05 -3.30 -1.11
N ASP A 90 -2.36 -3.28 -1.33
CA ASP A 90 -3.23 -4.43 -1.05
C ASP A 90 -2.93 -5.61 -1.98
N SER A 91 -2.51 -5.33 -3.22
CA SER A 91 -2.11 -6.37 -4.18
C SER A 91 -0.76 -7.02 -3.86
N ILE A 92 0.11 -6.35 -3.08
CA ILE A 92 1.38 -6.92 -2.66
C ILE A 92 1.10 -8.02 -1.61
N PRO A 93 1.45 -9.29 -1.89
CA PRO A 93 1.23 -10.38 -0.94
C PRO A 93 2.02 -10.09 0.34
N SER A 94 1.30 -9.84 1.43
CA SER A 94 1.92 -9.70 2.76
C SER A 94 2.39 -11.08 3.20
N GLN A 95 3.71 -11.25 3.35
CA GLN A 95 4.29 -12.42 3.99
C GLN A 95 3.86 -12.45 5.47
N ALA A 96 2.75 -13.12 5.75
CA ALA A 96 2.33 -13.46 7.10
C ALA A 96 1.65 -14.82 7.06
N ASP A 97 2.43 -15.88 7.23
CA ASP A 97 2.04 -17.01 8.07
C ASP A 97 3.29 -17.71 8.59
N GLY A 98 3.62 -17.41 9.85
CA GLY A 98 4.70 -18.02 10.61
C GLY A 98 4.34 -19.43 11.05
N SER A 99 4.43 -20.39 10.12
CA SER A 99 4.44 -21.81 10.47
C SER A 99 5.65 -22.50 9.82
N THR A 100 6.63 -22.77 10.69
CA THR A 100 7.58 -23.90 10.63
C THR A 100 8.64 -23.93 9.53
N THR A 101 9.86 -24.16 10.02
CA THR A 101 11.09 -24.62 9.37
C THR A 101 11.94 -23.59 8.61
N HIS A 102 13.09 -23.30 9.21
CA HIS A 102 14.31 -22.79 8.60
C HIS A 102 14.53 -23.39 7.20
N ASP A 103 14.41 -22.57 6.17
CA ASP A 103 15.25 -22.73 4.97
C ASP A 103 15.71 -21.35 4.50
N LEU A 104 17.02 -21.20 4.34
CA LEU A 104 17.74 -19.95 4.11
C LEU A 104 17.82 -19.61 2.60
N SER A 105 16.79 -19.93 1.82
CA SER A 105 16.81 -19.68 0.38
C SER A 105 15.46 -19.19 -0.12
N HIS A 106 15.45 -17.91 -0.54
CA HIS A 106 14.33 -17.24 -1.21
C HIS A 106 13.08 -17.03 -0.35
N SER A 107 13.19 -16.14 0.65
CA SER A 107 12.06 -15.27 0.96
C SER A 107 11.50 -14.78 -0.38
N GLN A 108 10.23 -15.07 -0.66
CA GLN A 108 9.48 -14.46 -1.76
C GLN A 108 9.36 -12.96 -1.48
N THR A 109 10.48 -12.25 -1.60
CA THR A 109 10.50 -10.81 -1.61
C THR A 109 9.66 -10.44 -2.81
N SER A 110 8.52 -9.78 -2.59
CA SER A 110 7.83 -8.99 -3.62
C SER A 110 8.86 -8.40 -4.57
N ILE A 111 8.61 -8.31 -5.88
CA ILE A 111 9.58 -7.83 -6.88
C ILE A 111 10.33 -6.58 -6.39
N PHE A 112 9.64 -5.70 -5.66
CA PHE A 112 10.16 -4.47 -5.09
C PHE A 112 11.14 -4.64 -3.92
N GLY A 113 11.42 -5.86 -3.47
CA GLY A 113 12.34 -6.17 -2.37
C GLY A 113 12.01 -5.40 -1.09
N LEU A 114 13.03 -4.72 -0.55
CA LEU A 114 12.91 -3.86 0.63
C LEU A 114 12.07 -2.59 0.36
N TYR A 115 11.93 -2.18 -0.90
CA TYR A 115 11.16 -0.98 -1.25
C TYR A 115 9.65 -1.20 -1.10
N ALA A 116 9.16 -2.44 -1.17
CA ALA A 116 7.74 -2.75 -0.92
C ALA A 116 7.28 -2.26 0.47
N GLN A 117 8.05 -2.61 1.51
CA GLN A 117 7.75 -2.20 2.89
C GLN A 117 7.92 -0.70 3.06
N ARG A 118 8.98 -0.11 2.49
CA ARG A 118 9.20 1.35 2.56
C ARG A 118 8.06 2.15 1.91
N LEU A 119 7.59 1.73 0.74
CA LEU A 119 6.44 2.36 0.07
C LEU A 119 5.17 2.21 0.90
N LYS A 120 4.95 1.04 1.51
CA LYS A 120 3.83 0.83 2.44
C LYS A 120 3.90 1.78 3.64
N ASP A 121 5.07 1.95 4.23
CA ASP A 121 5.30 2.86 5.35
C ASP A 121 5.11 4.33 4.95
N ASP A 122 5.58 4.73 3.77
CA ASP A 122 5.40 6.09 3.24
C ASP A 122 3.92 6.41 2.97
N VAL A 123 3.18 5.47 2.38
CA VAL A 123 1.74 5.63 2.15
C VAL A 123 0.99 5.69 3.48
N LEU A 124 1.36 4.86 4.46
CA LEU A 124 0.79 4.91 5.80
C LEU A 124 1.09 6.25 6.48
N HIS A 125 2.34 6.73 6.38
CA HIS A 125 2.75 8.03 6.90
C HIS A 125 1.96 9.17 6.26
N PHE A 126 1.79 9.13 4.94
CA PHE A 126 0.99 10.10 4.21
C PHE A 126 -0.46 10.11 4.69
N LEU A 127 -1.09 8.94 4.85
CA LEU A 127 -2.46 8.83 5.36
C LEU A 127 -2.61 9.39 6.78
N VAL A 128 -1.66 9.09 7.67
CA VAL A 128 -1.75 9.42 9.10
C VAL A 128 -1.40 10.88 9.40
N VAL A 129 -0.38 11.41 8.74
CA VAL A 129 0.23 12.71 9.08
C VAL A 129 -0.06 13.73 7.99
N THR A 130 0.39 13.47 6.77
CA THR A 130 0.41 14.47 5.69
C THR A 130 -0.99 14.82 5.18
N LEU A 131 -1.86 13.82 5.03
CA LEU A 131 -3.18 14.00 4.45
C LEU A 131 -4.11 14.82 5.37
N PRO A 132 -4.21 14.56 6.69
CA PRO A 132 -4.95 15.44 7.61
C PRO A 132 -4.40 16.87 7.69
N GLU A 133 -3.08 17.06 7.49
CA GLU A 133 -2.45 18.38 7.42
C GLU A 133 -2.80 19.13 6.13
N ILE A 134 -2.70 18.48 4.97
CA ILE A 134 -3.04 19.06 3.65
C ILE A 134 -4.53 19.46 3.59
N LEU A 135 -5.42 18.65 4.17
CA LEU A 135 -6.86 18.92 4.18
C LEU A 135 -7.27 19.92 5.27
N GLU A 136 -6.32 20.53 5.97
CA GLU A 136 -6.51 21.53 7.02
C GLU A 136 -7.60 21.15 8.04
N VAL A 137 -7.76 19.86 8.33
CA VAL A 137 -8.84 19.35 9.20
C VAL A 137 -8.77 19.96 10.61
N GLN A 138 -7.60 20.50 10.96
CA GLN A 138 -7.28 21.13 12.23
C GLN A 138 -7.69 22.61 12.33
N HIS A 139 -7.91 23.31 11.20
CA HIS A 139 -8.27 24.74 11.20
C HIS A 139 -9.80 24.94 11.30
N ALA A 140 -10.22 25.83 12.21
CA ALA A 140 -11.63 26.10 12.52
C ALA A 140 -12.32 27.08 11.56
N SER A 141 -11.98 27.07 10.27
CA SER A 141 -12.65 27.88 9.26
C SER A 141 -13.91 27.17 8.73
N SER A 142 -14.80 27.93 8.09
CA SER A 142 -16.11 27.46 7.59
C SER A 142 -16.05 26.31 6.57
N GLU A 143 -14.85 25.95 6.10
CA GLU A 143 -14.57 24.85 5.16
C GLU A 143 -14.32 23.49 5.85
N LYS A 144 -14.41 23.43 7.19
CA LYS A 144 -14.26 22.22 8.03
C LYS A 144 -15.01 20.97 7.55
N SER A 145 -16.12 21.14 6.83
CA SER A 145 -16.88 20.02 6.26
C SER A 145 -16.11 19.37 5.12
N HIS A 146 -15.59 20.12 4.16
CA HIS A 146 -15.07 19.55 2.91
C HIS A 146 -13.81 18.71 3.12
N GLY A 147 -12.82 19.20 3.88
CA GLY A 147 -11.60 18.44 4.17
C GLY A 147 -11.87 17.16 4.96
N ARG A 148 -12.75 17.22 5.96
CA ARG A 148 -13.16 16.06 6.76
C ARG A 148 -13.96 15.04 5.92
N ASP A 149 -14.84 15.51 5.05
CA ASP A 149 -15.66 14.66 4.18
C ASP A 149 -14.80 13.92 3.15
N VAL A 150 -13.80 14.60 2.55
CA VAL A 150 -12.81 13.98 1.66
C VAL A 150 -11.98 12.94 2.41
N LEU A 151 -11.50 13.27 3.62
CA LEU A 151 -10.78 12.34 4.50
C LEU A 151 -11.63 11.08 4.78
N LEU A 152 -12.90 11.25 5.14
CA LEU A 152 -13.84 10.14 5.37
C LEU A 152 -14.04 9.29 4.11
N GLN A 153 -14.16 9.94 2.94
CA GLN A 153 -14.32 9.25 1.68
C GLN A 153 -13.08 8.40 1.34
N ILE A 154 -11.87 8.92 1.54
CA ILE A 154 -10.63 8.18 1.32
C ILE A 154 -10.53 7.00 2.28
N TYR A 155 -10.69 7.24 3.59
CA TYR A 155 -10.63 6.19 4.62
C TYR A 155 -11.71 5.12 4.46
N SER A 156 -12.83 5.43 3.79
CA SER A 156 -13.85 4.44 3.46
C SER A 156 -13.44 3.43 2.38
N ARG A 157 -12.35 3.69 1.65
CA ARG A 157 -11.85 2.80 0.58
C ARG A 157 -10.57 2.06 0.96
N VAL A 158 -9.88 2.50 2.01
CA VAL A 158 -8.63 1.88 2.50
C VAL A 158 -8.89 0.46 3.02
N PRO A 159 -7.99 -0.52 2.78
CA PRO A 159 -8.03 -1.86 3.36
C PRO A 159 -8.07 -1.84 4.88
N PHE A 160 -8.66 -2.86 5.49
CA PHE A 160 -8.85 -2.90 6.94
C PHE A 160 -7.55 -2.74 7.73
N ASP A 161 -6.47 -3.41 7.34
CA ASP A 161 -5.23 -3.42 8.12
C ASP A 161 -4.56 -2.04 8.11
N MET A 162 -4.58 -1.34 6.97
CA MET A 162 -4.11 0.05 6.89
C MET A 162 -5.04 1.02 7.63
N PHE A 163 -6.36 0.85 7.49
CA PHE A 163 -7.35 1.67 8.21
C PHE A 163 -7.18 1.54 9.72
N LYS A 164 -7.03 0.31 10.22
CA LYS A 164 -6.78 0.01 11.63
C LYS A 164 -5.50 0.68 12.09
N THR A 165 -4.36 0.38 11.46
CA THR A 165 -3.06 0.94 11.89
C THR A 165 -3.05 2.47 11.83
N ALA A 166 -3.69 3.07 10.83
CA ALA A 166 -3.75 4.53 10.69
C ALA A 166 -4.55 5.18 11.81
N VAL A 167 -5.73 4.67 12.15
CA VAL A 167 -6.62 5.28 13.14
C VAL A 167 -6.20 4.97 14.59
N GLU A 168 -5.61 3.80 14.83
CA GLU A 168 -5.03 3.45 16.13
C GLU A 168 -3.73 4.25 16.42
N SER A 169 -3.08 4.80 15.39
CA SER A 169 -1.86 5.60 15.54
C SER A 169 -2.10 6.90 16.32
N PRO A 170 -1.33 7.20 17.38
CA PRO A 170 -1.43 8.47 18.13
C PRO A 170 -1.08 9.70 17.28
N SER A 171 -0.39 9.51 16.15
CA SER A 171 -0.05 10.59 15.22
C SER A 171 -1.23 11.05 14.37
N PHE A 172 -2.33 10.29 14.33
CA PHE A 172 -3.50 10.63 13.53
C PHE A 172 -4.31 11.76 14.18
N ARG A 173 -4.17 12.99 13.68
CA ARG A 173 -4.82 14.18 14.26
C ARG A 173 -6.03 14.63 13.44
N VAL A 174 -7.22 14.26 13.90
CA VAL A 174 -8.50 14.61 13.26
C VAL A 174 -9.07 15.95 13.75
N ASP A 175 -8.58 16.45 14.87
CA ASP A 175 -9.05 17.69 15.52
C ASP A 175 -7.83 18.37 16.17
N PRO A 176 -7.77 19.71 16.29
CA PRO A 176 -6.62 20.39 16.88
C PRO A 176 -6.36 20.01 18.34
N THR A 177 -7.36 19.45 19.03
CA THR A 177 -7.21 18.91 20.40
C THR A 177 -6.57 17.53 20.45
N GLY A 178 -6.47 16.82 19.31
CA GLY A 178 -5.92 15.46 19.24
C GLY A 178 -6.71 14.42 20.05
N SER A 179 -7.96 14.72 20.44
CA SER A 179 -8.73 13.89 21.37
C SER A 179 -9.07 12.50 20.79
N ASP A 180 -8.89 11.46 21.60
CA ASP A 180 -9.28 10.08 21.29
C ASP A 180 -10.78 9.95 20.99
N GLN A 181 -11.59 10.83 21.58
CA GLN A 181 -13.03 10.89 21.32
C GLN A 181 -13.33 11.35 19.89
N ALA A 182 -12.56 12.31 19.36
CA ALA A 182 -12.70 12.78 17.98
C ALA A 182 -12.24 11.70 16.98
N ARG A 183 -11.14 11.00 17.29
CA ARG A 183 -10.66 9.85 16.52
C ARG A 183 -11.67 8.71 16.49
N PHE A 184 -12.28 8.39 17.63
CA PHE A 184 -13.35 7.39 17.73
C PHE A 184 -14.59 7.76 16.91
N LYS A 185 -15.05 9.02 17.02
CA LYS A 185 -16.19 9.50 16.23
C LYS A 185 -15.91 9.40 14.73
N PHE A 186 -14.72 9.82 14.30
CA PHE A 186 -14.27 9.69 12.92
C PHE A 186 -14.23 8.23 12.46
N ALA A 187 -13.61 7.34 13.25
CA ALA A 187 -13.53 5.92 12.95
C ALA A 187 -14.91 5.27 12.78
N LYS A 188 -15.86 5.66 13.64
CA LYS A 188 -17.25 5.21 13.56
C LYS A 188 -17.93 5.66 12.26
N GLU A 189 -17.79 6.94 11.92
CA GLU A 189 -18.33 7.51 10.68
C GLU A 189 -17.72 6.83 9.43
N ALA A 190 -16.40 6.63 9.42
CA ALA A 190 -15.71 5.93 8.33
C ALA A 190 -16.19 4.48 8.18
N ILE A 191 -16.31 3.72 9.29
CA ILE A 191 -16.84 2.35 9.27
C ILE A 191 -18.29 2.31 8.76
N ASP A 192 -19.13 3.26 9.16
CA ASP A 192 -20.52 3.32 8.70
C ASP A 192 -20.62 3.61 7.20
N LEU A 193 -19.70 4.41 6.63
CA LEU A 193 -19.56 4.57 5.18
C LEU A 193 -19.06 3.28 4.51
N ARG A 194 -18.07 2.59 5.11
CA ARG A 194 -17.53 1.31 4.60
C ARG A 194 -18.62 0.23 4.50
N LYS A 195 -19.50 0.15 5.50
CA LYS A 195 -20.67 -0.75 5.52
C LYS A 195 -21.68 -0.47 4.40
N ARG A 196 -21.82 0.80 4.00
CA ARG A 196 -22.71 1.22 2.91
C ARG A 196 -22.09 0.99 1.53
N GLY A 197 -20.76 0.92 1.45
CA GLY A 197 -19.98 0.71 0.23
C GLY A 197 -19.34 -0.68 0.10
N ILE A 198 -18.03 -0.68 -0.17
CA ILE A 198 -17.20 -1.82 -0.63
C ILE A 198 -17.26 -3.04 0.31
N ALA A 199 -17.48 -2.85 1.62
CA ALA A 199 -17.45 -3.94 2.60
C ALA A 199 -18.67 -4.89 2.54
N ARG A 200 -19.74 -4.58 1.78
CA ARG A 200 -20.87 -5.51 1.60
C ARG A 200 -20.48 -6.85 0.97
N GLY A 201 -19.40 -6.90 0.18
CA GLY A 201 -18.95 -8.10 -0.52
C GLY A 201 -18.03 -9.03 0.30
N SER A 202 -17.35 -8.52 1.32
CA SER A 202 -16.29 -9.25 2.05
C SER A 202 -16.81 -10.15 3.18
N GLY A 203 -18.08 -10.00 3.59
CA GLY A 203 -18.68 -10.82 4.65
C GLY A 203 -18.10 -10.60 6.05
N ALA A 204 -17.29 -9.56 6.25
CA ALA A 204 -16.70 -9.19 7.53
C ALA A 204 -17.37 -7.94 8.11
N GLU A 205 -17.70 -7.97 9.40
CA GLU A 205 -18.20 -6.81 10.14
C GLU A 205 -17.07 -6.11 10.86
N GLU A 206 -16.92 -4.81 10.62
CA GLU A 206 -15.93 -3.97 11.28
C GLU A 206 -16.61 -3.15 12.39
N THR A 207 -15.94 -3.06 13.54
CA THR A 207 -16.39 -2.34 14.72
C THR A 207 -15.25 -1.54 15.32
N VAL A 208 -15.55 -0.34 15.83
CA VAL A 208 -14.62 0.47 16.60
C VAL A 208 -15.03 0.45 18.07
N VAL A 209 -14.05 0.35 18.95
CA VAL A 209 -14.19 0.35 20.40
C VAL A 209 -13.24 1.38 20.98
N LEU A 210 -13.67 2.10 22.01
CA LEU A 210 -12.75 2.86 22.86
C LEU A 210 -12.29 1.92 23.97
N ALA A 211 -11.00 1.58 24.03
CA ALA A 211 -10.47 0.88 25.18
C ALA A 211 -10.10 1.89 26.26
N PHE A 212 -10.57 1.61 27.46
CA PHE A 212 -10.19 2.32 28.66
C PHE A 212 -9.30 1.37 29.47
N GLY A 213 -8.05 1.76 29.73
CA GLY A 213 -7.22 1.13 30.77
C GLY A 213 -6.57 -0.21 30.43
N GLY A 214 -5.79 -0.27 29.35
CA GLY A 214 -5.00 -1.47 28.97
C GLY A 214 -3.48 -1.23 28.95
N GLY A 215 -2.85 -0.98 30.10
CA GLY A 215 -1.38 -1.06 30.29
C GLY A 215 -0.67 0.27 30.56
N ASN A 216 -0.22 0.45 31.82
CA ASN A 216 0.81 1.41 32.31
C ASN A 216 0.95 2.80 31.65
N GLY A 217 -0.16 3.45 31.33
CA GLY A 217 -0.17 4.87 30.94
C GLY A 217 -1.60 5.35 30.76
N VAL A 218 -1.98 6.38 31.51
CA VAL A 218 -3.33 6.97 31.51
C VAL A 218 -3.63 7.56 30.12
N GLY A 219 -4.37 6.82 29.30
CA GLY A 219 -4.83 7.27 27.98
C GLY A 219 -6.00 6.43 27.48
N ASN A 220 -6.96 7.06 26.80
CA ASN A 220 -7.98 6.35 26.05
C ASN A 220 -7.36 5.94 24.71
N SER A 221 -7.55 4.71 24.25
CA SER A 221 -7.07 4.29 22.93
C SER A 221 -8.23 3.82 22.07
N VAL A 222 -8.25 4.30 20.82
CA VAL A 222 -9.21 3.82 19.83
C VAL A 222 -8.69 2.49 19.31
N HIS A 223 -9.54 1.47 19.29
CA HIS A 223 -9.23 0.16 18.72
C HIS A 223 -10.27 -0.24 17.68
N ILE A 224 -9.80 -0.84 16.59
CA ILE A 224 -10.65 -1.27 15.48
C ILE A 224 -10.53 -2.79 15.33
N THR A 225 -11.66 -3.46 15.32
CA THR A 225 -11.76 -4.92 15.22
C THR A 225 -12.63 -5.33 14.03
N ARG A 226 -12.26 -6.43 13.38
CA ARG A 226 -13.02 -7.03 12.27
C ARG A 226 -13.40 -8.46 12.63
N LYS A 227 -14.69 -8.77 12.54
CA LYS A 227 -15.26 -10.10 12.79
C LYS A 227 -15.86 -10.63 11.50
N LEU A 228 -15.32 -11.74 11.01
CA LEU A 228 -15.89 -12.47 9.88
C LEU A 228 -17.27 -13.03 10.27
N ARG A 229 -18.31 -12.79 9.47
CA ARG A 229 -19.61 -13.45 9.67
C ARG A 229 -19.42 -14.94 9.42
N LYS A 230 -19.61 -15.75 10.47
CA LYS A 230 -19.65 -17.21 10.31
C LYS A 230 -20.84 -17.54 9.40
N ARG A 231 -20.61 -18.24 8.29
CA ARG A 231 -21.70 -18.84 7.49
C ARG A 231 -22.50 -19.76 8.40
N THR A 232 -23.82 -19.62 8.38
CA THR A 232 -24.75 -20.51 9.09
C THR A 232 -24.57 -21.92 8.55
N LEU A 233 -23.96 -22.80 9.33
CA LEU A 233 -23.84 -24.22 9.01
C LEU A 233 -25.23 -24.85 9.24
N TRP A 234 -25.91 -25.23 8.15
CA TRP A 234 -27.15 -25.98 8.26
C TRP A 234 -26.83 -27.40 8.74
N LYS A 235 -27.36 -27.76 9.92
CA LYS A 235 -27.28 -29.14 10.42
C LYS A 235 -28.27 -29.98 9.61
N VAL A 236 -27.75 -30.89 8.78
CA VAL A 236 -28.57 -31.93 8.16
C VAL A 236 -28.83 -32.99 9.24
N ASN A 237 -30.09 -33.16 9.64
CA ASN A 237 -30.47 -34.31 10.46
C ASN A 237 -30.60 -35.52 9.55
N ALA A 238 -29.91 -36.61 9.90
CA ALA A 238 -30.07 -37.94 9.32
C ALA A 238 -31.09 -38.74 10.12
#